data_AF-A0A935S1W3-F1
#
_entry.id   AF-A0A935S1W3-F1
#
_cell.length_a   1.000
_cell.length_b   1.000
_cell.length_c   1.000
_cell.angle_alpha   90.00
_cell.angle_beta   90.00
_cell.angle_gamma   90.00
#
_symmetry.space_group_name_H-M   'P 1'
#
loop_
_entity.id
_entity.type
_entity.pdbx_description
1 polymer ?
#
loop_
_entity_poly.entity_id
_entity_poly.type
_entity_poly.pdbx_seq_one_letter_code
_entity_poly.pdbx_strand_id
1 'polypeptide(L)'
;MRNFLIALVLLLWLILGWLYYQDYNKCCGNTKQDSSTPVLSEKTGPILFNWGISTPILGDGWPRMRDSLAMFASDSSSLEIAGFYCMDASPEETESTGLNRAMETRKLFPEIPDDRIIILSKGIDCDSSFKSSRFESVSFSLRKRTENIKEIDDRTLIYFPPNSTNKLNSVEVEAYLDDVAERVTKSGETVLLTGHTDAVGPAESNIVLGQKRANIIRDYLLGKGIAADKIRSTSKGEAEPLGENDTASGKAKNRRTELQIIK
;
A
#
# COMPACT_ATOMS: atom_id res chain seq x y z
N MET A 1 26.43 27.27 -55.52
CA MET A 1 25.70 26.09 -55.02
C MET A 1 25.61 26.02 -53.49
N ARG A 2 26.71 26.19 -52.73
CA ARG A 2 26.69 26.11 -51.24
C ARG A 2 25.73 27.09 -50.55
N ASN A 3 25.70 28.36 -50.98
CA ASN A 3 24.81 29.37 -50.37
C ASN A 3 23.32 29.14 -50.69
N PHE A 4 23.02 28.47 -51.80
CA PHE A 4 21.64 28.13 -52.18
C PHE A 4 21.09 26.98 -51.33
N LEU A 5 21.94 26.00 -51.01
CA LEU A 5 21.59 24.89 -50.12
C LEU A 5 21.32 25.37 -48.68
N ILE A 6 22.14 26.30 -48.19
CA ILE A 6 21.94 26.91 -46.86
C ILE A 6 20.61 27.68 -46.81
N ALA A 7 20.29 28.45 -47.85
CA ALA A 7 19.01 29.15 -47.92
C ALA A 7 17.81 28.19 -47.92
N LEU A 8 17.91 27.05 -48.61
CA LEU A 8 16.87 26.02 -48.66
C LEU A 8 16.63 25.36 -47.29
N VAL A 9 17.71 25.08 -46.54
CA VAL A 9 17.62 24.50 -45.19
C VAL A 9 17.01 25.48 -44.21
N LEU A 10 17.40 26.76 -44.25
CA LEU A 10 16.80 27.79 -43.40
C LEU A 10 15.31 28.00 -43.71
N LEU A 11 14.93 27.95 -44.99
CA LEU A 11 13.54 28.08 -45.41
C LEU A 11 12.69 26.88 -44.97
N LEU A 12 13.24 25.67 -45.04
CA LEU A 12 12.62 24.46 -44.50
C LEU A 12 12.43 24.55 -42.98
N TRP A 13 13.44 25.04 -42.25
CA TRP A 13 13.40 25.19 -40.80
C TRP A 13 12.34 26.22 -40.36
N LEU A 14 12.20 27.33 -41.09
CA LEU A 14 11.14 28.32 -40.86
C LEU A 14 9.74 27.76 -41.14
N ILE A 15 9.57 26.97 -42.21
CA ILE A 15 8.28 26.33 -42.52
C ILE A 15 7.90 25.32 -41.43
N LEU A 16 8.85 24.47 -41.00
CA LEU A 16 8.61 23.48 -39.94
C LEU A 16 8.32 24.17 -38.60
N GLY A 17 9.01 25.26 -38.28
CA GLY A 17 8.74 26.06 -37.09
C GLY A 17 7.35 26.73 -37.12
N TRP A 18 6.92 27.21 -38.29
CA TRP A 18 5.59 27.79 -38.46
C TRP A 18 4.47 26.75 -38.34
N LEU A 19 4.67 25.56 -38.92
CA LEU A 19 3.73 24.43 -38.77
C LEU A 19 3.62 23.98 -37.31
N TYR A 20 4.76 23.86 -36.61
CA TYR A 20 4.77 23.56 -35.18
C TYR A 20 4.03 24.63 -34.35
N TYR A 21 4.23 25.91 -34.65
CA TYR A 21 3.54 27.01 -33.97
C TYR A 21 2.02 26.99 -34.20
N GLN A 22 1.57 26.63 -35.40
CA GLN A 22 0.13 26.49 -35.69
C GLN A 22 -0.52 25.35 -34.91
N ASP A 23 0.15 24.20 -34.78
CA ASP A 23 -0.39 23.06 -34.01
C ASP A 23 -0.33 23.32 -32.50
N TYR A 24 0.73 23.97 -31.99
CA TYR A 24 0.82 24.37 -30.59
C TYR A 24 -0.36 25.26 -30.16
N ASN A 25 -0.75 26.23 -31.00
CA ASN A 25 -1.85 27.14 -30.70
C ASN A 25 -3.26 26.54 -30.90
N LYS A 26 -3.39 25.38 -31.57
CA LYS A 26 -4.68 24.65 -31.65
C LYS A 26 -4.99 23.86 -30.39
N CYS A 27 -3.98 23.40 -29.65
CA CYS A 27 -4.19 22.63 -28.42
C CYS A 27 -4.62 23.47 -27.22
N CYS A 28 -4.43 24.80 -27.27
CA CYS A 28 -4.77 25.70 -26.16
C CYS A 28 -5.47 26.98 -26.65
N GLY A 29 -6.37 26.85 -27.62
CA GLY A 29 -7.33 27.92 -27.93
C GLY A 29 -8.25 28.12 -26.74
N ASN A 30 -8.15 29.29 -26.09
CA ASN A 30 -9.05 29.75 -25.04
C ASN A 30 -10.51 29.53 -25.46
N THR A 31 -11.13 28.50 -24.91
CA THR A 31 -12.58 28.38 -24.89
C THR A 31 -13.07 29.55 -24.04
N LYS A 32 -13.75 30.50 -24.68
CA LYS A 32 -14.58 31.46 -23.98
C LYS A 32 -15.54 30.66 -23.12
N GLN A 33 -15.39 30.80 -21.81
CA GLN A 33 -16.27 30.23 -20.80
C GLN A 33 -17.61 30.93 -20.93
N ASP A 34 -18.51 30.34 -21.72
CA ASP A 34 -19.91 30.70 -21.69
C ASP A 34 -20.42 30.47 -20.28
N SER A 35 -21.07 31.51 -19.74
CA SER A 35 -21.63 31.53 -18.41
C SER A 35 -22.82 30.58 -18.35
N SER A 36 -22.57 29.31 -18.03
CA SER A 36 -23.56 28.45 -17.43
C SER A 36 -23.39 28.49 -15.91
N THR A 37 -24.54 28.55 -15.24
CA THR A 37 -24.82 28.33 -13.81
C THR A 37 -23.70 27.62 -13.05
N PRO A 38 -23.37 27.99 -11.79
CA PRO A 38 -22.42 27.21 -11.00
C PRO A 38 -22.99 25.81 -10.81
N VAL A 39 -22.56 24.88 -11.66
CA VAL A 39 -22.72 23.45 -11.43
C VAL A 39 -21.90 23.23 -10.17
N LEU A 40 -22.60 22.96 -9.06
CA LEU A 40 -22.00 22.42 -7.85
C LEU A 40 -21.01 21.35 -8.30
N SER A 41 -19.72 21.62 -8.10
CA SER A 41 -18.60 20.78 -8.51
C SER A 41 -18.86 19.35 -8.02
N GLU A 42 -19.40 18.47 -8.86
CA GLU A 42 -19.47 17.05 -8.55
C GLU A 42 -18.03 16.62 -8.29
N LYS A 43 -17.74 16.07 -7.12
CA LYS A 43 -16.41 15.53 -6.83
C LYS A 43 -16.07 14.52 -7.93
N THR A 44 -15.06 14.83 -8.72
CA THR A 44 -14.53 13.94 -9.75
C THR A 44 -13.45 13.07 -9.15
N GLY A 45 -13.53 11.77 -9.34
CA GLY A 45 -12.54 10.81 -8.87
C GLY A 45 -12.59 9.54 -9.71
N PRO A 46 -11.56 8.69 -9.67
CA PRO A 46 -11.54 7.44 -10.42
C PRO A 46 -12.60 6.45 -9.92
N ILE A 47 -12.88 6.41 -8.61
CA ILE A 47 -13.92 5.58 -8.02
C ILE A 47 -14.69 6.39 -6.99
N LEU A 48 -16.00 6.48 -7.18
CA LEU A 48 -16.90 7.24 -6.33
C LEU A 48 -18.00 6.34 -5.77
N PHE A 49 -18.63 6.78 -4.68
CA PHE A 49 -19.73 6.09 -4.01
C PHE A 49 -20.84 7.08 -3.69
N ASN A 50 -22.05 6.55 -3.59
CA ASN A 50 -23.18 7.23 -2.97
C ASN A 50 -23.29 6.82 -1.50
N TRP A 51 -23.89 7.69 -0.69
CA TRP A 51 -24.16 7.42 0.72
C TRP A 51 -24.89 6.09 0.93
N GLY A 52 -24.40 5.25 1.85
CA GLY A 52 -25.01 3.94 2.15
C GLY A 52 -24.92 2.90 1.03
N ILE A 53 -24.36 3.23 -0.13
CA ILE A 53 -24.20 2.31 -1.26
C ILE A 53 -22.76 1.79 -1.31
N SER A 54 -22.62 0.49 -1.55
CA SER A 54 -21.32 -0.20 -1.62
C SER A 54 -20.80 -0.41 -3.04
N THR A 55 -21.65 -0.26 -4.05
CA THR A 55 -21.26 -0.43 -5.45
C THR A 55 -20.49 0.80 -5.95
N PRO A 56 -19.28 0.64 -6.52
CA PRO A 56 -18.48 1.74 -7.04
C PRO A 56 -19.08 2.34 -8.30
N ILE A 57 -18.96 3.66 -8.42
CA ILE A 57 -19.25 4.45 -9.62
C ILE A 57 -17.90 4.82 -10.23
N LEU A 58 -17.66 4.37 -11.46
CA LEU A 58 -16.40 4.62 -12.16
C LEU A 58 -16.41 6.01 -12.79
N GLY A 59 -15.42 6.83 -12.46
CA GLY A 59 -15.19 8.12 -13.12
C GLY A 59 -14.10 8.03 -14.18
N ASP A 60 -13.86 9.14 -14.88
CA ASP A 60 -12.97 9.20 -16.05
C ASP A 60 -11.51 8.82 -15.75
N GLY A 61 -11.07 8.96 -14.49
CA GLY A 61 -9.73 8.57 -14.04
C GLY A 61 -9.53 7.07 -13.86
N TRP A 62 -10.59 6.27 -13.87
CA TRP A 62 -10.55 4.85 -13.52
C TRP A 62 -9.60 4.02 -14.40
N PRO A 63 -9.66 4.09 -15.75
CA PRO A 63 -8.84 3.21 -16.59
C PRO A 63 -7.34 3.38 -16.31
N ARG A 64 -6.87 4.62 -16.16
CA ARG A 64 -5.47 4.93 -15.85
C ARG A 64 -5.06 4.43 -14.46
N MET A 65 -5.92 4.59 -13.46
CA MET A 65 -5.67 4.09 -12.12
C MET A 65 -5.58 2.56 -12.10
N ARG A 66 -6.53 1.87 -12.73
CA ARG A 66 -6.55 0.40 -12.85
C ARG A 66 -5.27 -0.11 -13.45
N ASP A 67 -4.87 0.41 -14.62
CA ASP A 67 -3.70 -0.08 -15.34
C ASP A 67 -2.41 0.15 -14.53
N SER A 68 -2.34 1.26 -13.77
CA SER A 68 -1.24 1.52 -12.86
C SER A 68 -1.21 0.50 -11.72
N LEU A 69 -2.34 0.29 -11.03
CA LEU A 69 -2.43 -0.64 -9.90
C LEU A 69 -2.17 -2.11 -10.32
N ALA A 70 -2.71 -2.54 -11.46
CA ALA A 70 -2.49 -3.87 -12.00
C ALA A 70 -1.02 -4.12 -12.37
N MET A 71 -0.33 -3.10 -12.89
CA MET A 71 1.10 -3.19 -13.20
C MET A 71 1.95 -3.35 -11.93
N PHE A 72 1.57 -2.71 -10.82
CA PHE A 72 2.35 -2.74 -9.58
C PHE A 72 2.00 -3.88 -8.63
N ALA A 73 0.84 -4.53 -8.78
CA ALA A 73 0.48 -5.76 -8.08
C ALA A 73 1.24 -6.98 -8.65
N SER A 74 2.58 -6.90 -8.59
CA SER A 74 3.53 -7.89 -9.10
C SER A 74 3.66 -9.11 -8.17
N ASP A 75 4.65 -9.98 -8.40
CA ASP A 75 4.90 -11.13 -7.53
C ASP A 75 5.51 -10.74 -6.18
N SER A 76 6.03 -9.52 -6.04
CA SER A 76 6.64 -9.02 -4.80
C SER A 76 5.74 -8.07 -4.00
N SER A 77 4.50 -7.88 -4.41
CA SER A 77 3.57 -6.93 -3.79
C SER A 77 2.12 -7.42 -3.80
N SER A 78 1.37 -6.97 -2.80
CA SER A 78 -0.07 -7.14 -2.70
C SER A 78 -0.76 -5.79 -2.85
N LEU A 79 -1.97 -5.82 -3.41
CA LEU A 79 -2.85 -4.66 -3.46
C LEU A 79 -3.75 -4.67 -2.21
N GLU A 80 -3.56 -3.72 -1.31
CA GLU A 80 -4.53 -3.43 -0.24
C GLU A 80 -5.63 -2.53 -0.78
N ILE A 81 -6.87 -2.97 -0.63
CA ILE A 81 -8.08 -2.20 -0.89
C ILE A 81 -8.75 -1.98 0.46
N ALA A 82 -8.66 -0.75 0.99
CA ALA A 82 -9.31 -0.38 2.23
C ALA A 82 -10.55 0.46 1.91
N GLY A 83 -11.73 -0.08 2.24
CA GLY A 83 -12.99 0.62 2.12
C GLY A 83 -13.32 1.39 3.39
N PHE A 84 -13.85 2.59 3.23
CA PHE A 84 -14.15 3.49 4.33
C PHE A 84 -15.62 3.45 4.72
N TYR A 85 -15.89 3.64 6.01
CA TYR A 85 -17.23 3.87 6.53
C TYR A 85 -17.20 5.04 7.52
N CYS A 86 -18.31 5.77 7.57
CA CYS A 86 -18.44 6.92 8.44
C CYS A 86 -18.83 6.50 9.87
N MET A 87 -17.94 6.77 10.85
CA MET A 87 -18.16 6.36 12.24
C MET A 87 -19.27 7.18 12.94
N ASP A 88 -19.34 8.48 12.67
CA ASP A 88 -20.25 9.41 13.38
C ASP A 88 -21.50 9.78 12.55
N ALA A 89 -21.98 8.84 11.74
CA ALA A 89 -23.02 9.11 10.77
C ALA A 89 -24.46 8.85 11.25
N SER A 90 -25.42 9.47 10.57
CA SER A 90 -26.86 9.21 10.76
C SER A 90 -27.58 9.20 9.41
N PRO A 91 -28.16 8.08 8.95
CA PRO A 91 -28.06 6.75 9.57
C PRO A 91 -26.60 6.28 9.65
N GLU A 92 -26.30 5.48 10.66
CA GLU A 92 -24.94 4.99 10.95
C GLU A 92 -24.45 4.08 9.82
N GLU A 93 -23.22 4.30 9.36
CA GLU A 93 -22.50 3.29 8.56
C GLU A 93 -21.69 2.42 9.50
N THR A 94 -21.52 1.14 9.15
CA THR A 94 -20.79 0.19 9.99
C THR A 94 -19.53 -0.28 9.29
N GLU A 95 -18.67 -0.99 10.03
CA GLU A 95 -17.51 -1.67 9.46
C GLU A 95 -17.88 -2.55 8.26
N SER A 96 -19.06 -3.18 8.28
CA SER A 96 -19.57 -3.97 7.15
C SER A 96 -19.77 -3.12 5.89
N THR A 97 -20.18 -1.85 6.01
CA THR A 97 -20.33 -0.94 4.88
C THR A 97 -18.98 -0.70 4.19
N GLY A 98 -17.93 -0.41 4.96
CA GLY A 98 -16.58 -0.24 4.42
C GLY A 98 -16.05 -1.53 3.80
N LEU A 99 -16.28 -2.67 4.46
CA LEU A 99 -15.87 -3.98 3.94
C LEU A 99 -16.55 -4.29 2.59
N ASN A 100 -17.86 -4.06 2.48
CA ASN A 100 -18.59 -4.29 1.25
C ASN A 100 -18.11 -3.37 0.11
N ARG A 101 -17.80 -2.10 0.39
CA ARG A 101 -17.20 -1.19 -0.60
C ARG A 101 -15.87 -1.70 -1.13
N ALA A 102 -15.01 -2.19 -0.24
CA ALA A 102 -13.74 -2.79 -0.63
C ALA A 102 -13.94 -4.06 -1.46
N MET A 103 -14.89 -4.93 -1.09
CA MET A 103 -15.22 -6.15 -1.82
C MET A 103 -15.83 -5.88 -3.20
N GLU A 104 -16.74 -4.92 -3.33
CA GLU A 104 -17.29 -4.52 -4.64
C GLU A 104 -16.20 -3.90 -5.52
N THR A 105 -15.29 -3.13 -4.92
CA THR A 105 -14.14 -2.55 -5.62
C THR A 105 -13.14 -3.61 -6.06
N ARG A 106 -12.92 -4.67 -5.26
CA ARG A 106 -12.14 -5.85 -5.69
C ARG A 106 -12.63 -6.29 -7.06
N LYS A 107 -13.93 -6.47 -7.28
CA LYS A 107 -14.48 -7.07 -8.52
C LYS A 107 -14.00 -6.38 -9.81
N LEU A 108 -13.50 -5.15 -9.71
CA LEU A 108 -12.90 -4.39 -10.80
C LEU A 108 -11.47 -4.82 -11.20
N PHE A 109 -10.84 -5.71 -10.42
CA PHE A 109 -9.50 -6.27 -10.62
C PHE A 109 -9.55 -7.81 -10.77
N PRO A 110 -10.27 -8.36 -11.76
CA PRO A 110 -10.35 -9.81 -11.97
C PRO A 110 -9.00 -10.46 -12.33
N GLU A 111 -8.04 -9.68 -12.82
CA GLU A 111 -6.70 -10.13 -13.21
C GLU A 111 -5.76 -10.39 -12.03
N ILE A 112 -6.05 -9.82 -10.86
CA ILE A 112 -5.22 -9.98 -9.66
C ILE A 112 -5.76 -11.18 -8.84
N PRO A 113 -4.93 -12.21 -8.58
CA PRO A 113 -5.30 -13.35 -7.74
C PRO A 113 -5.75 -12.94 -6.33
N ASP A 114 -6.69 -13.69 -5.76
CA ASP A 114 -7.27 -13.42 -4.43
C ASP A 114 -6.20 -13.34 -3.33
N ASP A 115 -5.17 -14.18 -3.39
CA ASP A 115 -4.11 -14.22 -2.38
C ASP A 115 -3.12 -13.04 -2.46
N ARG A 116 -3.26 -12.20 -3.50
CA ARG A 116 -2.52 -10.96 -3.69
C ARG A 116 -3.33 -9.70 -3.37
N ILE A 117 -4.59 -9.83 -2.99
CA ILE A 117 -5.42 -8.71 -2.56
C ILE A 117 -5.66 -8.78 -1.05
N ILE A 118 -5.44 -7.66 -0.36
CA ILE A 118 -5.78 -7.49 1.05
C ILE A 118 -7.02 -6.60 1.10
N ILE A 119 -8.09 -7.06 1.74
CA ILE A 119 -9.35 -6.33 1.86
C ILE A 119 -9.49 -5.86 3.29
N LEU A 120 -9.62 -4.55 3.49
CA LEU A 120 -9.80 -3.94 4.81
C LEU A 120 -11.03 -3.02 4.86
N SER A 121 -11.52 -2.79 6.08
CA SER A 121 -12.48 -1.74 6.39
C SER A 121 -11.86 -0.76 7.37
N LYS A 122 -12.00 0.55 7.13
CA LYS A 122 -11.44 1.60 7.99
C LYS A 122 -12.51 2.64 8.31
N GLY A 123 -12.69 2.93 9.59
CA GLY A 123 -13.59 3.99 10.05
C GLY A 123 -12.97 5.37 9.82
N ILE A 124 -13.76 6.33 9.35
CA ILE A 124 -13.37 7.73 9.17
C ILE A 124 -14.40 8.69 9.76
N ASP A 125 -13.94 9.89 10.10
CA ASP A 125 -14.80 11.01 10.46
C ASP A 125 -15.35 11.63 9.17
N CYS A 126 -16.66 11.61 9.01
CA CYS A 126 -17.31 12.13 7.81
C CYS A 126 -18.00 13.46 8.06
N ASP A 127 -17.78 14.40 7.14
CA ASP A 127 -18.59 15.61 7.07
C ASP A 127 -19.94 15.34 6.36
N SER A 128 -20.92 16.19 6.66
CA SER A 128 -22.25 16.26 6.05
C SER A 128 -22.27 16.21 4.52
N SER A 129 -21.23 16.70 3.84
CA SER A 129 -21.11 16.69 2.37
C SER A 129 -21.15 15.30 1.74
N PHE A 130 -20.77 14.24 2.48
CA PHE A 130 -20.77 12.84 2.01
C PHE A 130 -22.19 12.31 1.77
N LYS A 131 -23.20 12.89 2.44
CA LYS A 131 -24.61 12.50 2.27
C LYS A 131 -25.24 13.15 1.04
N SER A 132 -24.75 14.33 0.65
CA SER A 132 -25.34 15.14 -0.41
C SER A 132 -24.60 15.04 -1.75
N SER A 133 -23.43 14.42 -1.78
CA SER A 133 -22.60 14.33 -2.98
C SER A 133 -21.86 13.00 -3.06
N ARG A 134 -21.43 12.64 -4.27
CA ARG A 134 -20.53 11.51 -4.48
C ARG A 134 -19.20 11.73 -3.75
N PHE A 135 -18.63 10.67 -3.23
CA PHE A 135 -17.37 10.72 -2.50
C PHE A 135 -16.49 9.50 -2.76
N GLU A 136 -15.18 9.66 -2.55
CA GLU A 136 -14.25 8.55 -2.55
C GLU A 136 -14.36 7.82 -1.22
N SER A 137 -14.55 6.50 -1.27
CA SER A 137 -14.75 5.66 -0.09
C SER A 137 -13.88 4.40 -0.12
N VAL A 138 -12.84 4.42 -0.94
CA VAL A 138 -11.82 3.37 -1.01
C VAL A 138 -10.46 3.99 -1.18
N SER A 139 -9.46 3.36 -0.61
CA SER A 139 -8.06 3.67 -0.84
C SER A 139 -7.31 2.43 -1.29
N PHE A 140 -6.26 2.66 -2.08
CA PHE A 140 -5.37 1.63 -2.56
C PHE A 140 -4.00 1.84 -1.95
N SER A 141 -3.40 0.78 -1.45
CA SER A 141 -2.00 0.79 -1.00
C SER A 141 -1.29 -0.45 -1.52
N LEU A 142 -0.04 -0.30 -1.96
CA LEU A 142 0.80 -1.43 -2.29
C LEU A 142 1.48 -1.90 -1.00
N ARG A 143 1.44 -3.21 -0.77
CA ARG A 143 2.01 -3.86 0.41
C ARG A 143 3.12 -4.79 -0.02
N LYS A 144 4.27 -4.74 0.64
CA LYS A 144 5.37 -5.68 0.39
C LYS A 144 4.89 -7.10 0.65
N ARG A 145 5.06 -7.99 -0.34
CA ARG A 145 4.75 -9.42 -0.22
C ARG A 145 5.79 -10.24 -0.96
N THR A 146 6.70 -10.84 -0.22
CA THR A 146 7.66 -11.80 -0.73
C THR A 146 7.66 -13.06 0.13
N GLU A 147 8.60 -13.96 -0.13
CA GLU A 147 8.79 -15.15 0.69
C GLU A 147 9.13 -14.80 2.15
N ASN A 148 9.92 -13.75 2.36
CA ASN A 148 10.48 -13.41 3.66
C ASN A 148 9.76 -12.24 4.35
N ILE A 149 9.04 -11.39 3.60
CA ILE A 149 8.41 -10.17 4.14
C ILE A 149 6.96 -10.11 3.69
N LYS A 150 6.05 -9.91 4.63
CA LYS A 150 4.63 -9.60 4.33
C LYS A 150 4.13 -8.45 5.19
N GLU A 151 3.74 -7.36 4.57
CA GLU A 151 3.00 -6.28 5.22
C GLU A 151 1.51 -6.61 5.27
N ILE A 152 0.94 -6.57 6.48
CA ILE A 152 -0.48 -6.83 6.74
C ILE A 152 -0.93 -5.85 7.81
N ASP A 153 -1.97 -5.06 7.54
CA ASP A 153 -2.47 -4.02 8.46
C ASP A 153 -1.37 -3.05 8.97
N ASP A 154 -1.12 -3.08 10.27
CA ASP A 154 -0.20 -2.22 11.00
C ASP A 154 1.14 -2.91 11.29
N ARG A 155 1.32 -4.15 10.80
CA ARG A 155 2.48 -4.98 11.10
C ARG A 155 3.14 -5.53 9.85
N THR A 156 4.42 -5.81 10.00
CA THR A 156 5.21 -6.56 9.01
C THR A 156 5.60 -7.90 9.58
N LEU A 157 5.31 -8.96 8.84
CA LEU A 157 5.75 -10.31 9.16
C LEU A 157 7.08 -10.56 8.47
N ILE A 158 8.12 -10.83 9.25
CA ILE A 158 9.44 -11.24 8.76
C ILE A 158 9.61 -12.73 9.07
N TYR A 159 9.66 -13.57 8.03
CA TYR A 159 9.71 -15.02 8.18
C TYR A 159 11.13 -15.56 8.38
N PHE A 160 11.20 -16.68 9.10
CA PHE A 160 12.46 -17.36 9.41
C PHE A 160 12.45 -18.81 8.88
N PRO A 161 13.57 -19.29 8.32
CA PRO A 161 13.76 -20.70 8.02
C PRO A 161 13.64 -21.58 9.30
N PRO A 162 13.35 -22.88 9.16
CA PRO A 162 13.32 -23.82 10.28
C PRO A 162 14.59 -23.76 11.12
N ASN A 163 14.43 -23.73 12.46
CA ASN A 163 15.54 -23.65 13.43
C ASN A 163 16.56 -22.52 13.21
N SER A 164 16.25 -21.55 12.35
CA SER A 164 17.17 -20.45 12.08
C SER A 164 17.04 -19.37 13.15
N THR A 165 18.19 -19.05 13.73
CA THR A 165 18.51 -17.78 14.41
C THR A 165 19.71 -17.12 13.73
N ASN A 166 20.10 -17.60 12.55
CA ASN A 166 21.19 -17.00 11.82
C ASN A 166 20.72 -15.67 11.24
N LYS A 167 21.61 -14.68 11.32
CA LYS A 167 21.46 -13.31 10.82
C LYS A 167 20.68 -13.29 9.50
N LEU A 168 19.88 -12.24 9.30
CA LEU A 168 18.77 -12.17 8.34
C LEU A 168 19.09 -12.63 6.90
N ASN A 169 20.37 -12.72 6.49
CA ASN A 169 20.89 -13.41 5.28
C ASN A 169 20.03 -13.23 4.04
N SER A 170 19.39 -12.08 3.93
CA SER A 170 18.44 -11.73 2.90
C SER A 170 18.64 -10.25 2.66
N VAL A 171 19.27 -9.94 1.52
CA VAL A 171 19.50 -8.58 1.05
C VAL A 171 18.19 -7.79 1.03
N GLU A 172 17.09 -8.47 0.72
CA GLU A 172 15.75 -7.89 0.72
C GLU A 172 15.30 -7.49 2.14
N VAL A 173 15.47 -8.36 3.13
CA VAL A 173 15.06 -8.06 4.53
C VAL A 173 15.95 -6.97 5.10
N GLU A 174 17.25 -7.00 4.81
CA GLU A 174 18.18 -5.95 5.24
C GLU A 174 17.81 -4.59 4.63
N ALA A 175 17.51 -4.53 3.33
CA ALA A 175 17.05 -3.30 2.68
C ALA A 175 15.73 -2.77 3.29
N TYR A 176 14.77 -3.66 3.56
CA TYR A 176 13.52 -3.27 4.21
C TYR A 176 13.75 -2.70 5.61
N LEU A 177 14.62 -3.33 6.41
CA LEU A 177 14.95 -2.84 7.75
C LEU A 177 15.75 -1.54 7.71
N ASP A 178 16.50 -1.27 6.65
CA ASP A 178 17.16 0.01 6.43
C ASP A 178 16.12 1.13 6.23
N ASP A 179 15.09 0.88 5.41
CA ASP A 179 13.97 1.82 5.21
C ASP A 179 13.21 2.07 6.53
N VAL A 180 12.98 1.01 7.31
CA VAL A 180 12.37 1.11 8.66
C VAL A 180 13.25 1.98 9.57
N ALA A 181 14.56 1.76 9.58
CA ALA A 181 15.47 2.52 10.43
C ALA A 181 15.51 4.01 10.06
N GLU A 182 15.53 4.33 8.76
CA GLU A 182 15.45 5.70 8.27
C GLU A 182 14.13 6.37 8.71
N ARG A 183 13.00 5.70 8.51
CA ARG A 183 11.68 6.20 8.91
C ARG A 183 11.63 6.51 10.40
N VAL A 184 11.96 5.52 11.23
CA VAL A 184 11.87 5.61 12.70
C VAL A 184 12.78 6.71 13.24
N THR A 185 13.98 6.85 12.68
CA THR A 185 14.92 7.90 13.06
C THR A 185 14.37 9.30 12.77
N LYS A 186 13.66 9.47 11.64
CA LYS A 186 13.03 10.75 11.28
C LYS A 186 11.77 11.05 12.07
N SER A 187 10.94 10.04 12.33
CA SER A 187 9.63 10.22 12.98
C SER A 187 9.71 10.21 14.51
N GLY A 188 10.73 9.58 15.09
CA GLY A 188 10.82 9.35 16.53
C GLY A 188 9.86 8.29 17.05
N GLU A 189 9.24 7.51 16.15
CA GLU A 189 8.33 6.39 16.47
C GLU A 189 9.06 5.27 17.24
N THR A 190 8.31 4.34 17.82
CA THR A 190 8.83 3.15 18.51
C THR A 190 8.56 1.89 17.70
N VAL A 191 9.57 1.02 17.60
CA VAL A 191 9.46 -0.30 16.97
C VAL A 191 9.13 -1.35 18.03
N LEU A 192 8.04 -2.08 17.84
CA LEU A 192 7.71 -3.27 18.61
C LEU A 192 8.01 -4.52 17.78
N LEU A 193 8.74 -5.46 18.38
CA LEU A 193 9.13 -6.72 17.78
C LEU A 193 8.57 -7.87 18.61
N THR A 194 7.76 -8.73 18.01
CA THR A 194 7.21 -9.92 18.67
C THR A 194 7.64 -11.17 17.93
N GLY A 195 8.41 -12.02 18.59
CA GLY A 195 8.88 -13.27 18.03
C GLY A 195 7.90 -14.43 18.22
N HIS A 196 7.73 -15.23 17.17
CA HIS A 196 6.87 -16.42 17.17
C HIS A 196 7.63 -17.65 16.67
N THR A 197 7.13 -18.83 17.04
CA THR A 197 7.65 -20.13 16.64
C THR A 197 6.53 -21.03 16.14
N ASP A 198 6.91 -22.15 15.49
CA ASP A 198 5.99 -23.28 15.37
C ASP A 198 5.90 -24.03 16.71
N ALA A 199 4.98 -24.99 16.80
CA ALA A 199 4.71 -25.74 18.03
C ALA A 199 5.64 -26.95 18.24
N VAL A 200 6.87 -26.91 17.69
CA VAL A 200 7.83 -28.02 17.84
C VAL A 200 8.68 -27.80 19.10
N GLY A 201 8.59 -28.73 20.05
CA GLY A 201 9.36 -28.71 21.28
C GLY A 201 8.63 -28.06 22.46
N PRO A 202 9.30 -27.88 23.61
CA PRO A 202 8.67 -27.32 24.82
C PRO A 202 8.31 -25.83 24.67
N ALA A 203 7.19 -25.42 25.25
CA ALA A 203 6.69 -24.04 25.18
C ALA A 203 7.72 -23.01 25.69
N GLU A 204 8.42 -23.28 26.79
CA GLU A 204 9.46 -22.38 27.33
C GLU A 204 10.63 -22.22 26.36
N SER A 205 11.01 -23.30 25.67
CA SER A 205 12.05 -23.25 24.64
C SER A 205 11.61 -22.39 23.45
N ASN A 206 10.33 -22.46 23.11
CA ASN A 206 9.73 -21.67 22.05
C ASN A 206 9.62 -20.18 22.40
N ILE A 207 9.35 -19.83 23.66
CA ILE A 207 9.47 -18.44 24.13
C ILE A 207 10.90 -17.91 23.91
N VAL A 208 11.92 -18.67 24.34
CA VAL A 208 13.33 -18.26 24.17
C VAL A 208 13.71 -18.15 22.70
N LEU A 209 13.28 -19.09 21.84
CA LEU A 209 13.57 -19.07 20.41
C LEU A 209 12.90 -17.87 19.71
N GLY A 210 11.63 -17.61 20.01
CA GLY A 210 10.95 -16.42 19.50
C GLY A 210 11.67 -15.13 19.92
N GLN A 211 12.12 -15.05 21.18
CA GLN A 211 12.85 -13.87 21.67
C GLN A 211 14.17 -13.68 20.91
N LYS A 212 14.90 -14.76 20.63
CA LYS A 212 16.13 -14.70 19.82
C LYS A 212 15.86 -14.13 18.43
N ARG A 213 14.76 -14.54 17.77
CA ARG A 213 14.37 -14.00 16.45
C ARG A 213 14.06 -12.50 16.49
N ALA A 214 13.28 -12.07 17.48
CA ALA A 214 12.99 -10.64 17.67
C ALA A 214 14.28 -9.85 17.96
N ASN A 215 15.19 -10.40 18.76
CA ASN A 215 16.46 -9.76 19.08
C ASN A 215 17.38 -9.60 17.86
N ILE A 216 17.36 -10.54 16.90
CA ILE A 216 18.16 -10.40 15.66
C ILE A 216 17.77 -9.13 14.90
N ILE A 217 16.47 -8.88 14.75
CA ILE A 217 15.96 -7.68 14.07
C ILE A 217 16.25 -6.43 14.91
N ARG A 218 16.05 -6.51 16.23
CA ARG A 218 16.41 -5.42 17.15
C ARG A 218 17.88 -5.03 16.98
N ASP A 219 18.78 -5.99 17.07
CA ASP A 219 20.22 -5.74 17.05
C ASP A 219 20.67 -5.20 15.68
N TYR A 220 20.01 -5.62 14.60
CA TYR A 220 20.19 -5.03 13.27
C TYR A 220 19.79 -3.54 13.25
N LEU A 221 18.60 -3.21 13.76
CA LEU A 221 18.07 -1.84 13.80
C LEU A 221 18.90 -0.92 14.73
N LEU A 222 19.40 -1.44 15.85
CA LEU A 222 20.37 -0.74 16.71
C LEU A 222 21.65 -0.42 15.93
N GLY A 223 22.16 -1.37 15.15
CA GLY A 223 23.32 -1.18 14.27
C GLY A 223 23.09 -0.14 13.17
N LYS A 224 21.83 0.14 12.81
CA LYS A 224 21.43 1.19 11.87
C LYS A 224 21.18 2.56 12.52
N GLY A 225 21.37 2.66 13.83
CA GLY A 225 21.34 3.93 14.57
C GLY A 225 20.02 4.27 15.26
N ILE A 226 19.05 3.36 15.29
CA ILE A 226 17.85 3.55 16.12
C ILE A 226 18.25 3.45 17.60
N ALA A 227 17.79 4.40 18.42
CA ALA A 227 18.04 4.41 19.85
C ALA A 227 17.40 3.21 20.56
N ALA A 228 18.07 2.65 21.57
CA ALA A 228 17.63 1.42 22.22
C ALA A 228 16.28 1.52 22.95
N ASP A 229 15.93 2.71 23.44
CA ASP A 229 14.63 3.00 24.05
C ASP A 229 13.47 3.03 23.03
N LYS A 230 13.79 3.16 21.74
CA LYS A 230 12.84 3.13 20.62
C LYS A 230 12.60 1.72 20.06
N ILE A 231 13.21 0.69 20.63
CA ILE A 231 12.98 -0.69 20.18
C ILE A 231 12.59 -1.56 21.38
N ARG A 232 11.44 -2.22 21.30
CA ARG A 232 10.99 -3.21 22.28
C ARG A 232 10.86 -4.56 21.61
N SER A 233 11.48 -5.58 22.20
CA SER A 233 11.46 -6.95 21.67
C SER A 233 10.88 -7.91 22.71
N THR A 234 9.85 -8.65 22.35
CA THR A 234 9.21 -9.69 23.17
C THR A 234 9.01 -10.98 22.38
N SER A 235 8.46 -12.01 23.02
CA SER A 235 8.18 -13.31 22.42
C SER A 235 6.84 -13.86 22.88
N LYS A 236 6.11 -14.45 21.94
CA LYS A 236 4.89 -15.23 22.19
C LYS A 236 5.12 -16.73 22.01
N GLY A 237 6.30 -17.13 21.54
CA GLY A 237 6.60 -18.52 21.21
C GLY A 237 5.54 -19.09 20.25
N GLU A 238 4.96 -20.21 20.60
CA GLU A 238 3.95 -20.91 19.80
C GLU A 238 2.49 -20.49 20.08
N ALA A 239 2.27 -19.56 21.04
CA ALA A 239 0.94 -19.29 21.59
C ALA A 239 -0.04 -18.59 20.62
N GLU A 240 0.47 -17.94 19.58
CA GLU A 240 -0.32 -17.16 18.61
C GLU A 240 0.03 -17.60 17.16
N PRO A 241 -0.42 -18.79 16.72
CA PRO A 241 -0.15 -19.31 15.39
C PRO A 241 -0.99 -18.62 14.31
N LEU A 242 -0.40 -18.36 13.15
CA LEU A 242 -1.09 -17.90 11.94
C LEU A 242 -1.44 -19.03 10.96
N GLY A 243 -0.85 -20.21 11.15
CA GLY A 243 -1.12 -21.40 10.37
C GLY A 243 -1.17 -22.65 11.23
N GLU A 244 -1.75 -23.71 10.69
CA GLU A 244 -1.83 -25.00 11.36
C GLU A 244 -0.43 -25.57 11.65
N ASN A 245 -0.20 -26.00 12.89
CA ASN A 245 1.07 -26.59 13.28
C ASN A 245 1.27 -28.02 12.76
N ASP A 246 0.28 -28.60 12.07
CA ASP A 246 0.40 -29.97 11.53
C ASP A 246 0.95 -29.99 10.10
N THR A 247 0.97 -28.85 9.41
CA THR A 247 1.44 -28.74 8.03
C THR A 247 2.77 -28.00 7.93
N ALA A 248 3.63 -28.40 6.99
CA ALA A 248 4.92 -27.72 6.76
C ALA A 248 4.72 -26.23 6.39
N SER A 249 3.70 -25.94 5.59
CA SER A 249 3.32 -24.57 5.21
C SER A 249 2.83 -23.76 6.40
N GLY A 250 1.96 -24.32 7.25
CA GLY A 250 1.48 -23.63 8.45
C GLY A 250 2.59 -23.37 9.47
N LYS A 251 3.48 -24.35 9.72
CA LYS A 251 4.69 -24.13 10.53
C LYS A 251 5.57 -23.01 9.98
N ALA A 252 5.73 -22.92 8.66
CA ALA A 252 6.50 -21.83 8.04
C ALA A 252 5.90 -20.45 8.30
N LYS A 253 4.57 -20.33 8.27
CA LYS A 253 3.88 -19.08 8.64
C LYS A 253 4.05 -18.73 10.12
N ASN A 254 4.18 -19.72 10.99
CA ASN A 254 4.33 -19.51 12.44
C ASN A 254 5.74 -19.04 12.83
N ARG A 255 6.78 -19.46 12.08
CA ARG A 255 8.16 -19.00 12.28
C ARG A 255 8.37 -17.59 11.73
N ARG A 256 8.02 -16.59 12.53
CA ARG A 256 8.08 -15.17 12.15
C ARG A 256 8.51 -14.27 13.29
N THR A 257 8.87 -13.04 12.95
CA THR A 257 8.80 -11.90 13.87
C THR A 257 7.82 -10.88 13.30
N GLU A 258 6.93 -10.39 14.14
CA GLU A 258 6.05 -9.27 13.82
C GLU A 258 6.75 -7.96 14.20
N LEU A 259 6.82 -7.04 13.25
CA LEU A 259 7.35 -5.69 13.43
C LEU A 259 6.19 -4.70 13.31
N GLN A 260 5.97 -3.90 14.35
CA GLN A 260 5.01 -2.80 14.36
C GLN A 260 5.73 -1.48 14.64
N ILE A 261 5.28 -0.41 14.01
CA ILE A 261 5.77 0.95 14.26
C ILE A 261 4.62 1.74 14.87
N ILE A 262 4.83 2.24 16.09
CA ILE A 262 3.83 2.99 16.86
C ILE A 262 4.34 4.40 17.17
N LYS A 263 3.41 5.36 17.28
CA LYS A 263 3.70 6.74 17.68
C LYS A 263 3.90 6.88 19.18
#